data_AF-A0A9X2Q4A1-F1
#
_entry.id   AF-A0A9X2Q4A1-F1
#
_cell.length_a   1.000
_cell.length_b   1.000
_cell.length_c   1.000
_cell.angle_alpha   90.00
_cell.angle_beta   90.00
_cell.angle_gamma   90.00
#
_symmetry.space_group_name_H-M   'P 1'
#
loop_
_entity.id
_entity.type
_entity.pdbx_description
1 polymer ?
#
loop_
_entity_poly.entity_id
_entity_poly.type
_entity_poly.pdbx_seq_one_letter_code
_entity_poly.pdbx_strand_id
1 'polypeptide(L)'
;MPRDRRSQSKEPDVDSFIDAGGSAPSEEDNGGGGEVKTFTTRFPEKLVDQIDEAIDDQIVSESRNQWLMKAAVEKLEREHE
;
A
#
# COMPACT_ATOMS: atom_id res chain seq x y z
N MET A 1 -33.79 -24.82 52.88
CA MET A 1 -34.27 -23.76 51.95
C MET A 1 -33.59 -22.47 52.38
N PRO A 2 -33.02 -21.64 51.49
CA PRO A 2 -33.60 -21.19 50.22
C PRO A 2 -32.72 -21.44 48.97
N ARG A 3 -33.35 -21.21 47.81
CA ARG A 3 -32.91 -21.40 46.43
C ARG A 3 -32.26 -20.13 45.86
N ASP A 4 -31.64 -20.33 44.70
CA ASP A 4 -31.45 -19.38 43.60
C ASP A 4 -30.31 -18.36 43.81
N ARG A 5 -29.49 -17.98 42.82
CA ARG A 5 -29.38 -18.31 41.40
C ARG A 5 -27.99 -17.83 40.98
N ARG A 6 -27.28 -18.65 40.19
CA ARG A 6 -26.47 -18.23 39.03
C ARG A 6 -25.68 -16.92 39.23
N SER A 7 -24.45 -17.01 39.73
CA SER A 7 -23.44 -15.97 39.47
C SER A 7 -23.15 -15.98 37.98
N GLN A 8 -23.91 -15.16 37.26
CA GLN A 8 -23.74 -14.88 35.85
C GLN A 8 -22.29 -14.49 35.61
N SER A 9 -21.67 -15.23 34.70
CA SER A 9 -20.49 -14.81 33.95
C SER A 9 -20.60 -13.31 33.68
N LYS A 10 -19.59 -12.58 34.13
CA LYS A 10 -19.38 -11.18 33.82
C LYS A 10 -19.19 -11.10 32.31
N GLU A 11 -20.28 -10.91 31.59
CA GLU A 11 -20.23 -10.61 30.16
C GLU A 11 -19.48 -9.29 30.00
N PRO A 12 -18.51 -9.21 29.07
CA PRO A 12 -17.83 -7.96 28.80
C PRO A 12 -18.86 -6.94 28.32
N ASP A 13 -18.87 -5.81 29.02
CA ASP A 13 -19.81 -4.70 28.87
C ASP A 13 -19.82 -4.21 27.42
N VAL A 14 -20.92 -4.44 26.72
CA VAL A 14 -21.10 -4.07 25.30
C VAL A 14 -20.95 -2.57 25.12
N ASP A 15 -21.29 -1.79 26.15
CA ASP A 15 -21.13 -0.34 26.17
C ASP A 15 -19.65 0.07 26.10
N SER A 16 -18.73 -0.72 26.68
CA SER A 16 -17.28 -0.49 26.53
C SER A 16 -16.75 -0.78 25.13
N PHE A 17 -17.46 -1.62 24.37
CA PHE A 17 -17.18 -1.89 22.95
C PHE A 17 -17.72 -0.80 22.03
N ILE A 18 -18.84 -0.16 22.40
CA ILE A 18 -19.45 0.92 21.63
C ILE A 18 -18.75 2.27 21.89
N ASP A 19 -18.30 2.53 23.13
CA ASP A 19 -17.46 3.69 23.47
C ASP A 19 -16.05 3.59 22.88
N ALA A 20 -15.59 2.38 22.54
CA ALA A 20 -14.47 2.16 21.60
C ALA A 20 -14.89 2.45 20.15
N GLY A 21 -15.77 3.44 19.98
CA GLY A 21 -16.33 3.91 18.73
C GLY A 21 -15.20 4.06 17.73
N GLY A 22 -15.29 3.22 16.70
CA GLY A 22 -14.30 3.00 15.65
C GLY A 22 -13.03 3.81 15.84
N SER A 23 -12.07 3.25 16.58
CA SER A 23 -10.68 3.63 16.35
C SER A 23 -10.48 3.38 14.87
N ALA A 24 -10.55 4.45 14.08
CA ALA A 24 -9.95 4.47 12.76
C ALA A 24 -8.59 3.80 12.97
N PRO A 25 -8.13 2.93 12.05
CA PRO A 25 -6.71 2.67 12.01
C PRO A 25 -6.11 4.06 12.08
N SER A 26 -5.29 4.34 13.10
CA SER A 26 -4.44 5.51 13.01
C SER A 26 -3.86 5.35 11.63
N GLU A 27 -4.18 6.29 10.75
CA GLU A 27 -3.20 6.75 9.81
C GLU A 27 -2.06 7.19 10.75
N GLU A 28 -1.25 6.22 11.20
CA GLU A 28 0.13 6.24 10.84
C GLU A 28 0.10 6.59 9.35
N ASP A 29 0.03 7.90 9.12
CA ASP A 29 0.65 8.57 8.04
C ASP A 29 2.15 8.24 8.19
N ASN A 30 2.47 6.97 7.98
CA ASN A 30 3.48 6.55 7.06
C ASN A 30 3.03 7.02 5.65
N GLY A 31 2.71 8.30 5.48
CA GLY A 31 3.59 9.26 4.83
C GLY A 31 5.07 8.92 4.99
N GLY A 32 5.46 7.71 4.59
CA GLY A 32 6.70 7.41 3.92
C GLY A 32 6.72 8.11 2.57
N GLY A 33 6.34 9.39 2.53
CA GLY A 33 6.83 10.35 1.57
C GLY A 33 8.30 10.59 1.91
N GLY A 34 9.12 9.54 1.78
CA GLY A 34 10.56 9.68 1.73
C GLY A 34 10.87 10.77 0.70
N GLU A 35 11.86 11.59 1.00
CA GLU A 35 12.27 12.72 0.16
C GLU A 35 12.34 12.28 -1.32
N VAL A 36 11.38 12.74 -2.14
CA VAL A 36 11.31 12.37 -3.55
C VAL A 36 12.44 13.08 -4.29
N LYS A 37 13.48 12.31 -4.64
CA LYS A 37 14.59 12.83 -5.43
C LYS A 37 14.25 12.77 -6.91
N THR A 38 14.16 13.94 -7.52
CA THR A 38 13.98 14.06 -8.98
C THR A 38 15.35 14.09 -9.64
N PHE A 39 15.54 13.30 -10.70
CA PHE A 39 16.70 13.39 -11.56
C PHE A 39 16.26 13.48 -13.03
N THR A 40 17.06 14.16 -13.84
CA THR A 40 16.82 14.28 -15.28
C THR A 40 17.88 13.48 -16.02
N THR A 41 17.45 12.68 -16.99
CA THR A 41 18.33 11.88 -17.84
C THR A 41 17.96 12.08 -19.31
N ARG A 42 18.90 11.80 -20.21
CA ARG A 42 18.71 11.89 -21.66
C ARG A 42 18.75 10.48 -22.24
N PHE A 43 17.77 10.17 -23.07
CA PHE A 43 17.69 8.91 -23.79
C PHE A 43 17.79 9.14 -25.30
N PRO A 44 18.31 8.18 -26.07
CA PRO A 44 18.15 8.16 -27.52
C PRO A 44 16.66 8.12 -27.88
N GLU A 45 16.25 8.89 -28.88
CA GLU A 45 14.85 9.00 -29.33
C GLU A 45 14.23 7.63 -29.60
N LYS A 46 14.91 6.79 -30.39
CA LYS A 46 14.46 5.42 -30.70
C LYS A 46 14.16 4.56 -29.48
N LEU A 47 14.89 4.77 -28.38
CA LEU A 47 14.69 4.01 -27.15
C LEU A 47 13.46 4.54 -26.40
N VAL A 48 13.19 5.85 -26.46
CA VAL A 48 11.96 6.43 -25.92
C VAL A 48 10.76 5.89 -26.69
N ASP A 49 10.83 5.85 -28.01
CA ASP A 49 9.75 5.31 -28.85
C ASP A 49 9.43 3.85 -28.51
N GLN A 50 10.46 3.02 -28.33
CA GLN A 50 10.30 1.63 -27.92
C GLN A 50 9.68 1.47 -26.53
N ILE A 51 10.01 2.36 -25.60
CA ILE A 51 9.40 2.36 -24.25
C ILE A 51 7.92 2.73 -24.35
N ASP A 52 7.58 3.74 -25.14
CA ASP A 52 6.21 4.19 -25.31
C ASP A 52 5.33 3.11 -25.97
N GLU A 53 5.83 2.45 -27.02
CA GLU A 53 5.14 1.31 -27.65
C GLU A 53 4.92 0.16 -26.65
N ALA A 54 5.94 -0.17 -25.84
CA ALA A 54 5.83 -1.21 -24.82
C ALA A 54 4.86 -0.86 -23.68
N ILE A 55 4.62 0.42 -23.41
CA ILE A 55 3.60 0.88 -22.45
C ILE A 55 2.21 0.75 -23.08
N ASP A 56 2.05 1.17 -24.33
CA ASP A 56 0.77 1.15 -25.05
C ASP A 56 0.25 -0.27 -25.30
N ASP A 57 1.15 -1.25 -25.46
CA ASP A 57 0.82 -2.66 -25.63
C ASP A 57 0.31 -3.35 -24.34
N GLN A 58 0.44 -2.71 -23.17
CA GLN A 58 -0.03 -3.30 -21.92
C GLN A 58 -1.56 -3.22 -21.76
N ILE A 59 -2.12 -4.24 -21.10
CA ILE A 59 -3.54 -4.29 -20.75
C ILE A 59 -3.93 -3.13 -19.81
N VAL A 60 -2.99 -2.68 -18.97
CA VAL A 60 -3.17 -1.57 -18.05
C VAL A 60 -2.26 -0.44 -18.49
N SER A 61 -2.86 0.69 -18.86
CA SER A 61 -2.11 1.90 -19.18
C SER A 61 -1.44 2.45 -17.92
N GLU A 62 -0.13 2.35 -17.83
CA GLU A 62 0.66 2.94 -16.75
C GLU A 62 1.39 4.19 -17.22
N SER A 63 1.69 5.12 -16.30
CA SER A 63 2.48 6.29 -16.66
C SER A 63 3.92 5.88 -16.99
N ARG A 64 4.58 6.60 -17.90
CA ARG A 64 5.99 6.35 -18.25
C ARG A 64 6.90 6.29 -17.02
N ASN A 65 6.67 7.16 -16.03
CA ASN A 65 7.44 7.14 -14.79
C ASN A 65 7.23 5.85 -14.00
N GLN A 66 5.98 5.40 -13.87
CA GLN A 66 5.64 4.15 -13.17
C GLN A 66 6.25 2.93 -13.86
N TRP A 67 6.15 2.87 -15.20
CA TRP A 67 6.77 1.83 -16.00
C TRP A 67 8.28 1.77 -15.77
N LEU A 68 8.96 2.92 -15.83
CA LEU A 68 10.40 3.03 -15.58
C LEU A 68 10.80 2.59 -14.18
N MET A 69 10.02 2.99 -13.17
CA MET A 69 10.26 2.59 -11.78
C MET A 69 10.12 1.08 -11.60
N LYS A 70 9.07 0.48 -12.18
CA LYS A 70 8.85 -0.96 -12.15
C LYS A 70 9.99 -1.72 -12.83
N ALA A 71 10.38 -1.30 -14.03
CA ALA A 71 11.49 -1.90 -14.76
C ALA A 71 12.82 -1.81 -13.99
N ALA A 72 13.05 -0.69 -13.28
CA ALA A 72 14.23 -0.53 -12.43
C ALA A 72 14.22 -1.49 -11.23
N VAL A 73 13.07 -1.65 -10.56
CA VAL A 73 12.92 -2.59 -9.45
C VAL A 73 13.14 -4.03 -9.91
N GLU A 74 12.47 -4.47 -10.99
CA GLU A 74 12.62 -5.83 -11.54
C GLU A 74 14.09 -6.13 -11.92
N LYS A 75 14.79 -5.14 -12.45
CA LYS A 75 16.20 -5.27 -12.83
C LYS A 75 17.10 -5.42 -11.60
N LEU A 76 16.86 -4.64 -10.54
CA LEU A 76 17.60 -4.73 -9.28
C LEU A 76 17.37 -6.08 -8.59
N GLU A 77 16.12 -6.54 -8.52
CA GLU A 77 15.77 -7.84 -7.94
C GLU A 77 16.50 -8.98 -8.64
N ARG A 78 16.52 -8.98 -9.98
CA ARG A 78 17.24 -9.99 -10.78
C ARG A 78 18.76 -9.99 -10.55
N GLU A 79 19.36 -8.85 -10.23
CA GLU A 79 20.81 -8.78 -9.98
C GLU A 79 21.19 -9.14 -8.54
N HIS A 80 20.24 -9.09 -7.61
CA HIS A 80 20.44 -9.44 -6.20
C HIS A 80 20.21 -10.93 -5.90
N GLU A 81 19.60 -11.68 -6.83
CA GLU A 81 19.39 -13.14 -6.79
C GLU A 81 20.54 -13.91 -7.46
#